data_AF-A0A834AHG8-F1
#
_entry.id   AF-A0A834AHG8-F1
#
_cell.length_a   1.000
_cell.length_b   1.000
_cell.length_c   1.000
_cell.angle_alpha   90.00
_cell.angle_beta   90.00
_cell.angle_gamma   90.00
#
_symmetry.space_group_name_H-M   'P 1'
#
loop_
_entity.id
_entity.type
_entity.pdbx_description
1 polymer ?
#
loop_
_entity_poly.entity_id
_entity_poly.type
_entity_poly.pdbx_seq_one_letter_code
_entity_poly.pdbx_strand_id
1 'polypeptide(L)'
;MWEDFITCLKDQDLLSSAAPEAPPGYLLTKTAISGPLFLILDDNFYYQSMRYEVYQLARKYSLGFCQVFLDCSLETCLERNGQRPRALPADTIQLMARKIEEPNPKKNAWEHNSLTVQSPACSSAASPALTDLLLAALENPVRYVEENVEQKETDRIVCSTNILHQADQMLRRIVSQTMKEAKGKNGVLRTSE
;
A
#
# COMPACT_ATOMS: atom_id res chain seq x y z
N MET A 1 -8.56 13.40 -8.56
CA MET A 1 -8.32 12.05 -7.98
C MET A 1 -9.62 11.42 -7.47
N TRP A 2 -10.31 11.98 -6.47
CA TRP A 2 -11.60 11.42 -6.00
C TRP A 2 -12.69 11.48 -7.09
N GLU A 3 -12.81 12.61 -7.79
CA GLU A 3 -13.76 12.75 -8.90
C GLU A 3 -13.45 11.80 -10.06
N ASP A 4 -12.18 11.60 -10.38
CA ASP A 4 -11.73 10.65 -11.40
C ASP A 4 -12.05 9.20 -11.01
N PHE A 5 -11.86 8.86 -9.72
CA PHE A 5 -12.21 7.54 -9.18
C PHE A 5 -13.72 7.28 -9.27
N ILE A 6 -14.55 8.24 -8.85
CA ILE A 6 -16.01 8.15 -8.99
C ILE A 6 -16.42 8.05 -10.45
N THR A 7 -15.77 8.80 -11.35
CA THR A 7 -16.04 8.74 -12.79
C THR A 7 -15.71 7.36 -13.34
N CYS A 8 -14.56 6.79 -12.98
CA CYS A 8 -14.18 5.43 -13.36
C CYS A 8 -15.19 4.38 -12.86
N LEU A 9 -15.68 4.51 -11.64
CA LEU A 9 -16.72 3.61 -11.11
C LEU A 9 -18.07 3.78 -11.83
N LYS A 10 -18.43 4.98 -12.27
CA LYS A 10 -19.62 5.20 -13.11
C LYS A 10 -19.44 4.61 -14.51
N ASP A 11 -18.26 4.76 -15.11
CA ASP A 11 -17.93 4.22 -16.44
C ASP A 11 -17.97 2.69 -16.47
N GLN A 12 -17.64 2.05 -15.33
CA GLN A 12 -17.77 0.60 -15.13
C GLN A 12 -19.20 0.16 -14.74
N ASP A 13 -20.17 1.07 -14.77
CA ASP A 13 -21.54 0.84 -14.33
C ASP A 13 -21.61 0.29 -12.89
N LEU A 14 -20.70 0.71 -12.00
CA LEU A 14 -20.68 0.29 -10.60
C LEU A 14 -21.43 1.27 -9.69
N LEU A 15 -21.46 2.56 -10.04
CA LEU A 15 -22.14 3.61 -9.28
C LEU A 15 -23.14 4.38 -10.17
N SER A 16 -24.29 4.70 -9.60
CA SER A 16 -25.23 5.69 -10.14
C SER A 16 -25.36 6.89 -9.20
N SER A 17 -25.63 8.08 -9.74
CA SER A 17 -25.93 9.24 -8.90
C SER A 17 -27.29 9.07 -8.26
N ALA A 18 -27.40 9.27 -6.94
CA ALA A 18 -28.71 9.36 -6.30
C ALA A 18 -29.53 10.53 -6.89
N ALA A 19 -30.85 10.40 -6.82
CA ALA A 19 -31.80 11.41 -7.26
C ALA A 19 -31.56 12.76 -6.53
N PRO A 20 -31.98 13.91 -7.10
CA PRO A 20 -31.64 15.24 -6.60
C PRO A 20 -32.02 15.53 -5.14
N GLU A 21 -32.92 14.73 -4.56
CA GLU A 21 -33.52 14.91 -3.24
C GLU A 21 -32.86 14.07 -2.12
N ALA A 22 -31.80 13.30 -2.42
CA ALA A 22 -31.11 12.43 -1.44
C ALA A 22 -29.79 13.05 -0.93
N PRO A 23 -29.30 12.66 0.27
CA PRO A 23 -27.98 13.06 0.74
C PRO A 23 -26.90 12.73 -0.31
N PRO A 24 -25.75 13.45 -0.34
CA PRO A 24 -24.70 13.18 -1.32
C PRO A 24 -24.18 11.75 -1.13
N GLY A 25 -24.67 10.85 -1.98
CA GLY A 25 -24.41 9.42 -1.90
C GLY A 25 -24.54 8.82 -3.30
N TYR A 26 -23.65 7.89 -3.61
CA TYR A 26 -23.72 7.12 -4.83
C TYR A 26 -24.45 5.80 -4.54
N LEU A 27 -25.40 5.43 -5.39
CA LEU A 27 -26.10 4.15 -5.29
C LEU A 27 -25.35 3.12 -6.13
N LEU A 28 -25.12 1.93 -5.59
CA LEU A 28 -24.60 0.80 -6.38
C LEU A 28 -25.65 0.38 -7.41
N THR A 29 -25.21 0.13 -8.65
CA THR A 29 -26.10 -0.33 -9.72
C THR A 29 -26.48 -1.80 -9.51
N LYS A 30 -27.51 -2.29 -10.21
CA LYS A 30 -27.84 -3.73 -10.23
C LYS A 30 -26.68 -4.61 -10.69
N THR A 31 -25.86 -4.09 -11.61
CA THR A 31 -24.67 -4.75 -12.15
C THR A 31 -23.60 -4.95 -11.06
N ALA A 32 -23.40 -3.94 -10.19
CA ALA A 32 -22.54 -4.04 -9.02
C ALA A 32 -23.07 -5.01 -7.95
N ILE A 33 -24.38 -5.27 -7.91
CA ILE A 33 -25.02 -6.18 -6.96
C ILE A 33 -24.90 -7.65 -7.41
N SER A 34 -24.65 -7.90 -8.70
CA SER A 34 -24.63 -9.24 -9.29
C SER A 34 -23.28 -9.99 -9.21
N GLY A 35 -22.19 -9.36 -8.78
CA GLY A 35 -20.87 -10.01 -8.71
C GLY A 35 -19.92 -9.37 -7.70
N PRO A 36 -18.84 -10.07 -7.32
CA PRO A 36 -17.85 -9.53 -6.37
C PRO A 36 -17.09 -8.34 -7.00
N LEU A 37 -17.03 -7.22 -6.28
CA LEU A 37 -16.18 -6.08 -6.61
C LEU A 37 -14.76 -6.32 -6.10
N PHE A 38 -13.76 -6.21 -6.98
CA PHE A 38 -12.35 -6.29 -6.62
C PHE A 38 -11.71 -4.91 -6.62
N LEU A 39 -11.00 -4.58 -5.55
CA LEU A 39 -10.19 -3.38 -5.45
C LEU A 39 -8.71 -3.79 -5.50
N ILE A 40 -8.03 -3.43 -6.58
CA ILE A 40 -6.60 -3.69 -6.76
C ILE A 40 -5.83 -2.42 -6.37
N LEU A 41 -4.98 -2.54 -5.35
CA LEU A 41 -4.09 -1.46 -4.94
C LEU A 41 -2.70 -1.74 -5.55
N ASP A 42 -2.33 -0.93 -6.54
CA ASP A 42 -1.02 -1.00 -7.19
C ASP A 42 -0.07 0.01 -6.53
N ASP A 43 0.64 -0.45 -5.50
CA ASP A 43 1.70 0.29 -4.83
C ASP A 43 2.86 -0.67 -4.49
N ASN A 44 4.03 -0.13 -4.18
CA ASN A 44 5.19 -0.90 -3.76
C ASN A 44 5.01 -1.59 -2.39
N PHE A 45 4.08 -1.10 -1.57
CA PHE A 45 3.83 -1.57 -0.20
C PHE A 45 5.11 -1.89 0.58
N TYR A 46 6.04 -0.94 0.55
CA TYR A 46 7.42 -1.10 0.99
C TYR A 46 7.57 -1.61 2.43
N TYR A 47 6.71 -1.12 3.33
CA TYR A 47 6.68 -1.51 4.73
C TYR A 47 5.48 -2.40 5.04
N GLN A 48 5.65 -3.36 5.95
CA GLN A 48 4.59 -4.20 6.49
C GLN A 48 3.44 -3.35 7.07
N SER A 49 3.74 -2.21 7.70
CA SER A 49 2.74 -1.30 8.26
C SER A 49 1.76 -0.79 7.20
N MET A 50 2.23 -0.51 5.98
CA MET A 50 1.39 -0.05 4.88
C MET A 50 0.36 -1.11 4.48
N ARG A 51 0.79 -2.38 4.39
CA ARG A 51 -0.12 -3.51 4.12
C ARG A 51 -1.08 -3.77 5.28
N TYR A 52 -0.60 -3.59 6.51
CA TYR A 52 -1.42 -3.78 7.70
C TYR A 52 -2.55 -2.75 7.81
N GLU A 53 -2.35 -1.52 7.35
CA GLU A 53 -3.43 -0.51 7.27
C GLU A 53 -4.55 -0.96 6.32
N VAL A 54 -4.20 -1.52 5.15
CA VAL A 54 -5.17 -2.08 4.20
C VAL A 54 -5.89 -3.29 4.81
N TYR A 55 -5.15 -4.19 5.47
CA TYR A 55 -5.74 -5.32 6.17
C TYR A 55 -6.73 -4.87 7.26
N GLN A 56 -6.40 -3.83 8.03
CA GLN A 56 -7.31 -3.28 9.03
C GLN A 56 -8.58 -2.69 8.41
N LEU A 57 -8.47 -2.07 7.24
CA LEU A 57 -9.63 -1.58 6.49
C LEU A 57 -10.51 -2.74 6.03
N ALA A 58 -9.91 -3.79 5.48
CA ALA A 58 -10.62 -5.00 5.10
C ALA A 58 -11.32 -5.64 6.31
N ARG A 59 -10.64 -5.73 7.45
CA ARG A 59 -11.23 -6.22 8.70
C ARG A 59 -12.41 -5.37 9.18
N LYS A 60 -12.26 -4.03 9.15
CA LYS A 60 -13.31 -3.09 9.59
C LYS A 60 -14.61 -3.26 8.80
N TYR A 61 -14.50 -3.51 7.50
CA TYR A 61 -15.65 -3.66 6.62
C TYR A 61 -15.97 -5.11 6.27
N SER A 62 -15.36 -6.08 6.94
CA SER A 62 -15.52 -7.51 6.67
C SER A 62 -15.35 -7.88 5.19
N LEU A 63 -14.27 -7.38 4.59
CA LEU A 63 -13.90 -7.61 3.19
C LEU A 63 -12.93 -8.79 3.06
N GLY A 64 -12.94 -9.42 1.89
CA GLY A 64 -11.85 -10.30 1.47
C GLY A 64 -10.54 -9.54 1.35
N PHE A 65 -9.46 -10.16 1.82
CA PHE A 65 -8.11 -9.60 1.72
C PHE A 65 -7.12 -10.67 1.28
N CYS A 66 -6.32 -10.32 0.28
CA CYS A 66 -5.14 -11.05 -0.12
C CYS A 66 -4.08 -10.07 -0.63
N GLN A 67 -2.83 -10.53 -0.66
CA GLN A 67 -1.72 -9.75 -1.21
C GLN A 67 -0.89 -10.60 -2.16
N VAL A 68 -0.40 -9.96 -3.22
CA VAL A 68 0.45 -10.58 -4.22
C VAL A 68 1.81 -9.88 -4.18
N PHE A 69 2.87 -10.62 -3.86
CA PHE A 69 4.23 -10.12 -3.88
C PHE A 69 4.88 -10.47 -5.22
N LEU A 70 5.22 -9.45 -6.00
CA LEU A 70 5.90 -9.64 -7.27
C LEU A 70 7.41 -9.67 -7.03
N ASP A 71 7.97 -10.86 -6.92
CA ASP A 71 9.39 -11.07 -6.72
C ASP A 71 10.14 -10.97 -8.06
N CYS A 72 11.21 -10.18 -8.07
CA CYS A 72 11.99 -9.90 -9.26
C CYS A 72 13.43 -9.64 -8.86
N SER A 73 14.38 -10.25 -9.58
CA SER A 73 15.80 -10.06 -9.30
C SER A 73 16.20 -8.59 -9.43
N LEU A 74 17.12 -8.16 -8.56
CA LEU A 74 17.65 -6.79 -8.56
C LEU A 74 18.24 -6.40 -9.93
N GLU A 75 18.92 -7.34 -10.59
CA GLU A 75 19.47 -7.17 -11.93
C GLU A 75 18.38 -6.82 -12.94
N THR A 76 17.31 -7.62 -12.99
CA THR A 76 16.15 -7.38 -13.87
C THR A 76 15.46 -6.05 -13.54
N CYS A 77 15.32 -5.72 -12.26
CA CYS A 77 14.75 -4.44 -11.81
C CYS A 77 15.56 -3.24 -12.32
N LEU A 78 16.90 -3.32 -12.24
CA LEU A 78 17.80 -2.28 -12.72
C LEU A 78 17.75 -2.15 -14.25
N GLU A 79 17.76 -3.27 -14.97
CA GLU A 79 17.63 -3.31 -16.43
C GLU A 79 16.32 -2.65 -16.88
N ARG A 80 15.18 -3.09 -16.33
CA ARG A 80 13.85 -2.54 -16.65
C ARG A 80 13.73 -1.07 -16.27
N ASN A 81 14.33 -0.64 -15.15
CA ASN A 81 14.33 0.76 -14.77
C ASN A 81 15.10 1.64 -15.77
N GLY A 82 16.21 1.13 -16.33
CA GLY A 82 16.98 1.82 -17.37
C GLY A 82 16.17 2.07 -18.65
N GLN A 83 15.15 1.27 -18.92
CA GLN A 83 14.25 1.41 -20.08
C GLN A 83 13.08 2.37 -19.82
N ARG A 84 12.91 2.88 -18.59
CA ARG A 84 11.78 3.78 -18.27
C ARG A 84 12.05 5.20 -18.77
N PRO A 85 11.04 5.92 -19.28
CA PRO A 85 11.17 7.33 -19.67
C PRO A 85 11.69 8.24 -18.54
N ARG A 86 11.41 7.87 -17.28
CA ARG A 86 11.90 8.52 -16.06
C ARG A 86 12.50 7.48 -15.14
N ALA A 87 13.71 7.05 -15.44
CA ALA A 87 14.46 6.10 -14.62
C ALA A 87 14.75 6.68 -13.23
N LEU A 88 14.64 5.84 -12.20
CA LEU A 88 15.11 6.16 -10.85
C LEU A 88 16.63 5.94 -10.74
N PRO A 89 17.33 6.63 -9.82
CA PRO A 89 18.73 6.33 -9.53
C PRO A 89 18.91 4.86 -9.11
N ALA A 90 19.94 4.19 -9.63
CA ALA A 90 20.21 2.79 -9.34
C ALA A 90 20.32 2.51 -7.83
N ASP A 91 20.99 3.40 -7.08
CA ASP A 91 21.13 3.31 -5.63
C ASP A 91 19.78 3.28 -4.89
N THR A 92 18.76 3.96 -5.44
CA THR A 92 17.41 3.92 -4.86
C THR A 92 16.81 2.52 -4.98
N ILE A 93 16.94 1.88 -6.14
CA ILE A 93 16.43 0.51 -6.35
C ILE A 93 17.19 -0.50 -5.50
N GLN A 94 18.51 -0.37 -5.42
CA GLN A 94 19.33 -1.22 -4.56
C GLN A 94 18.96 -1.06 -3.08
N LEU A 95 18.73 0.18 -2.63
CA LEU A 95 18.26 0.44 -1.27
C LEU A 95 16.87 -0.15 -1.04
N MET A 96 15.98 -0.03 -2.02
CA MET A 96 14.63 -0.59 -1.94
C MET A 96 14.69 -2.12 -1.79
N ALA A 97 15.44 -2.81 -2.64
CA ALA A 97 15.60 -4.26 -2.57
C ALA A 97 16.13 -4.76 -1.21
N ARG A 98 16.96 -3.95 -0.52
CA ARG A 98 17.51 -4.31 0.79
C ARG A 98 16.56 -4.11 1.97
N LYS A 99 15.57 -3.22 1.87
CA LYS A 99 14.66 -2.95 3.01
C LYS A 99 13.18 -3.17 2.72
N ILE A 100 12.81 -3.59 1.52
CA ILE A 100 11.43 -4.01 1.26
C ILE A 100 11.08 -5.17 2.21
N GLU A 101 9.97 -5.04 2.91
CA GLU A 101 9.54 -6.03 3.90
C GLU A 101 8.60 -7.03 3.24
N GLU A 102 9.12 -8.16 2.80
CA GLU A 102 8.32 -9.20 2.14
C GLU A 102 7.19 -9.74 3.05
N PRO A 103 6.04 -10.13 2.47
CA PRO A 103 5.02 -10.89 3.18
C PRO A 103 5.58 -12.11 3.91
N ASN A 104 5.23 -12.26 5.19
CA ASN A 104 5.67 -13.41 5.99
C ASN A 104 4.50 -14.05 6.74
N PRO A 105 3.75 -14.97 6.08
CA PRO A 105 2.64 -15.71 6.67
C PRO A 105 2.99 -16.49 7.94
N LYS A 106 4.26 -16.91 8.08
CA LYS A 106 4.74 -17.68 9.25
C LYS A 106 4.91 -16.80 10.48
N LYS A 107 5.35 -15.55 10.28
CA LYS A 107 5.55 -14.57 11.36
C LYS A 107 4.25 -13.83 11.68
N ASN A 108 3.46 -13.52 10.65
CA ASN A 108 2.28 -12.68 10.73
C ASN A 108 1.07 -13.47 10.24
N ALA A 109 0.24 -13.97 11.16
CA ALA A 109 -0.93 -14.77 10.81
C ALA A 109 -1.93 -14.01 9.91
N TRP A 110 -1.97 -12.67 9.99
CA TRP A 110 -2.83 -11.85 9.14
C TRP A 110 -2.38 -11.79 7.66
N GLU A 111 -1.14 -12.18 7.36
CA GLU A 111 -0.59 -12.28 6.00
C GLU A 111 -0.83 -13.67 5.37
N HIS A 112 -1.65 -14.54 5.95
CA HIS A 112 -1.86 -15.91 5.45
C HIS A 112 -2.29 -16.01 3.98
N ASN A 113 -3.10 -15.06 3.50
CA ASN A 113 -3.48 -14.93 2.09
C ASN A 113 -2.43 -14.15 1.29
N SER A 114 -1.20 -14.66 1.25
CA SER A 114 -0.11 -14.09 0.45
C SER A 114 0.34 -15.06 -0.64
N LEU A 115 0.56 -14.54 -1.85
CA LEU A 115 1.16 -15.28 -2.95
C LEU A 115 2.38 -14.53 -3.47
N THR A 116 3.53 -15.21 -3.55
CA THR A 116 4.72 -14.69 -4.22
C THR A 116 4.76 -15.17 -5.66
N VAL A 117 4.85 -14.25 -6.60
CA VAL A 117 4.93 -14.51 -8.05
C VAL A 117 6.29 -14.07 -8.56
N GLN A 118 7.01 -14.97 -9.23
CA GLN A 118 8.35 -14.73 -9.76
C GLN A 118 8.29 -14.08 -11.16
N SER A 119 9.08 -13.03 -11.39
CA SER A 119 9.31 -12.44 -12.73
C SER A 119 10.59 -13.01 -13.35
N PRO A 120 10.67 -13.36 -14.65
CA PRO A 120 9.77 -13.03 -15.77
C PRO A 120 8.66 -14.06 -16.04
N ALA A 121 8.41 -15.01 -15.12
CA ALA A 121 7.49 -16.14 -15.31
C ALA A 121 5.99 -15.77 -15.32
N CYS A 122 5.64 -14.54 -15.71
CA CYS A 122 4.26 -14.20 -16.02
C CYS A 122 3.98 -14.71 -17.45
N SER A 123 3.61 -15.99 -17.57
CA SER A 123 3.01 -16.48 -18.80
C SER A 123 1.69 -15.74 -19.04
N SER A 124 1.24 -15.61 -20.28
CA SER A 124 -0.06 -14.99 -20.60
C SER A 124 -1.26 -15.82 -20.14
N ALA A 125 -1.04 -16.99 -19.54
CA ALA A 125 -2.08 -17.85 -19.03
C ALA A 125 -2.49 -17.43 -17.61
N ALA A 126 -3.79 -17.52 -17.32
CA ALA A 126 -4.31 -17.31 -15.97
C ALA A 126 -3.61 -18.24 -14.98
N SER A 127 -2.92 -17.68 -13.98
CA SER A 127 -2.27 -18.46 -12.92
C SER A 127 -3.34 -19.08 -12.03
N PRO A 128 -3.46 -20.43 -11.95
CA PRO A 128 -4.43 -21.08 -11.09
C PRO A 128 -4.26 -20.66 -9.62
N ALA A 129 -3.01 -20.51 -9.16
CA ALA A 129 -2.70 -20.07 -7.81
C ALA A 129 -3.22 -18.66 -7.50
N LEU A 130 -3.23 -17.75 -8.50
CA LEU A 130 -3.80 -16.42 -8.31
C LEU A 130 -5.33 -16.48 -8.21
N THR A 131 -5.96 -17.28 -9.07
CA THR A 131 -7.41 -17.51 -9.02
C THR A 131 -7.82 -18.11 -7.68
N ASP A 132 -7.10 -19.13 -7.20
CA ASP A 132 -7.34 -19.80 -5.93
C ASP A 132 -7.19 -18.82 -4.75
N LEU A 133 -6.18 -17.95 -4.78
CA LEU A 133 -5.99 -16.90 -3.78
C LEU A 133 -7.18 -15.92 -3.73
N LEU A 134 -7.64 -15.47 -4.91
CA LEU A 134 -8.76 -14.54 -5.01
C LEU A 134 -10.06 -15.18 -4.51
N LEU A 135 -10.33 -16.43 -4.88
CA LEU A 135 -11.48 -17.18 -4.40
C LEU A 135 -11.42 -17.40 -2.88
N ALA A 136 -10.27 -17.82 -2.37
CA ALA A 136 -10.07 -18.01 -0.93
C ALA A 136 -10.33 -16.72 -0.13
N ALA A 137 -9.87 -15.57 -0.65
CA ALA A 137 -10.11 -14.27 -0.02
C ALA A 137 -11.58 -13.86 -0.06
N LEU A 138 -12.30 -14.15 -1.15
CA LEU A 138 -13.74 -13.87 -1.27
C LEU A 138 -14.58 -14.75 -0.34
N GLU A 139 -14.26 -16.04 -0.25
CA GLU A 139 -15.00 -17.00 0.59
C GLU A 139 -14.73 -16.81 2.08
N ASN A 140 -13.56 -16.24 2.43
CA ASN A 140 -13.14 -16.02 3.81
C ASN A 140 -12.84 -14.53 4.10
N PRO A 141 -13.88 -13.67 4.18
CA PRO A 141 -13.68 -12.28 4.55
C PRO A 141 -13.04 -12.14 5.93
N VAL A 142 -12.20 -11.13 6.07
CA VAL A 142 -11.52 -10.85 7.33
C VAL A 142 -12.55 -10.35 8.34
N ARG A 143 -12.96 -11.22 9.27
CA ARG A 143 -14.00 -10.86 10.24
C ARG A 143 -13.51 -9.82 11.23
N TYR A 144 -14.37 -8.85 11.50
CA TYR A 144 -14.23 -7.99 12.67
C TYR A 144 -14.50 -8.83 13.93
N VAL A 145 -13.45 -9.21 14.65
CA VAL A 145 -13.59 -9.62 16.04
C VAL A 145 -13.64 -8.32 16.85
N GLU A 146 -14.65 -8.16 17.70
CA GLU A 146 -14.69 -7.11 18.75
C GLU A 146 -13.54 -7.36 19.76
N GLU A 147 -12.30 -7.26 19.31
CA GLU A 147 -11.16 -7.06 20.20
C GLU A 147 -11.29 -5.64 20.73
N ASN A 148 -11.90 -5.49 21.91
CA ASN A 148 -11.99 -4.29 22.76
C ASN A 148 -11.20 -3.08 22.20
N VAL A 149 -11.78 -2.46 21.16
CA VAL A 149 -11.07 -1.47 20.33
C VAL A 149 -10.75 -0.24 21.17
N GLU A 150 -11.57 0.03 22.17
CA GLU A 150 -11.31 1.07 23.16
C GLU A 150 -10.04 0.81 23.97
N GLN A 151 -9.74 -0.43 24.36
CA GLN A 151 -8.52 -0.74 25.14
C GLN A 151 -7.24 -0.65 24.30
N LYS A 152 -7.29 -1.07 23.04
CA LYS A 152 -6.13 -1.03 22.12
C LYS A 152 -5.91 0.36 21.53
N GLU A 153 -7.00 1.10 21.28
CA GLU A 153 -6.95 2.50 20.84
C GLU A 153 -6.51 3.39 22.00
N THR A 154 -6.92 3.13 23.25
CA THR A 154 -6.37 3.84 24.43
C THR A 154 -4.89 3.53 24.64
N ASP A 155 -4.44 2.27 24.53
CA ASP A 155 -3.02 1.92 24.62
C ASP A 155 -2.19 2.51 23.46
N ARG A 156 -2.76 2.58 22.25
CA ARG A 156 -2.14 3.22 21.08
C ARG A 156 -2.13 4.73 21.19
N ILE A 157 -3.18 5.35 21.74
CA ILE A 157 -3.24 6.78 22.04
C ILE A 157 -2.24 7.11 23.15
N VAL A 158 -2.08 6.27 24.17
CA VAL A 158 -1.07 6.42 25.23
C VAL A 158 0.36 6.20 24.70
N CYS A 159 0.55 5.37 23.67
CA CYS A 159 1.85 5.18 23.03
C CYS A 159 2.17 6.29 22.00
N SER A 160 1.15 6.91 21.39
CA SER A 160 1.28 7.97 20.38
C SER A 160 1.17 9.40 20.91
N THR A 161 0.61 9.59 22.11
CA THR A 161 0.75 10.80 22.94
C THR A 161 1.95 10.59 23.87
N ASN A 162 2.90 11.49 24.13
CA ASN A 162 2.95 12.91 23.84
C ASN A 162 4.41 13.46 23.85
N ILE A 163 5.46 12.61 23.77
CA ILE A 163 6.86 13.08 23.82
C ILE A 163 7.74 12.42 22.75
N LEU A 164 7.68 11.09 22.58
CA LEU A 164 8.57 10.37 21.67
C LEU A 164 8.33 10.70 20.20
N HIS A 165 7.07 10.77 19.76
CA HIS A 165 6.75 11.12 18.37
C HIS A 165 7.09 12.59 18.06
N GLN A 166 6.86 13.51 19.01
CA GLN A 166 7.27 14.91 18.86
C GLN A 166 8.80 15.05 18.83
N ALA A 167 9.50 14.30 19.69
CA ALA A 167 10.96 14.24 19.71
C ALA A 167 11.52 13.69 18.39
N ASP A 168 10.95 12.60 17.86
CA ASP A 168 11.34 12.03 16.56
C ASP A 168 11.14 13.03 15.41
N GLN A 169 9.98 13.69 15.34
CA GLN A 169 9.74 14.71 14.32
C GLN A 169 10.69 15.92 14.47
N MET A 170 10.94 16.39 15.70
CA MET A 170 11.88 17.48 15.95
C MET A 170 13.31 17.09 15.56
N LEU A 171 13.76 15.89 15.92
CA LEU A 171 15.09 15.38 15.56
C LEU A 171 15.25 15.28 14.04
N ARG A 172 14.23 14.76 13.32
CA ARG A 172 14.26 14.71 11.85
C ARG A 172 14.35 16.11 11.23
N ARG A 173 13.66 17.10 11.79
CA ARG A 173 13.75 18.50 11.33
C ARG A 173 15.13 19.09 11.59
N ILE A 174 15.69 18.90 12.78
CA ILE A 174 17.04 19.39 13.13
C ILE A 174 18.09 18.76 12.21
N VAL A 175 18.07 17.43 12.05
CA VAL A 175 19.02 16.73 11.16
C VAL A 175 18.88 17.24 9.73
N SER A 176 17.64 17.37 9.22
CA SER A 176 17.39 17.88 7.86
C SER A 176 17.92 19.30 7.67
N GLN A 177 17.77 20.17 8.68
CA GLN A 177 18.25 21.55 8.64
C GLN A 177 19.78 21.60 8.69
N THR A 178 20.41 20.86 9.60
CA THR A 178 21.88 20.75 9.69
C THR A 178 22.48 20.19 8.40
N MET A 179 21.85 19.19 7.79
CA MET A 179 22.29 18.66 6.49
C MET A 179 22.18 19.69 5.36
N LYS A 180 21.12 20.51 5.35
CA LYS A 180 20.99 21.62 4.38
C LYS A 180 22.07 22.69 4.59
N GLU A 181 22.36 23.06 5.83
CA GLU A 181 23.37 24.07 6.16
C GLU A 181 24.80 23.58 5.87
N ALA A 182 25.12 22.33 6.17
CA ALA A 182 26.39 21.72 5.81
C ALA A 182 26.59 21.66 4.29
N LYS A 183 25.50 21.37 3.55
CA LYS A 183 25.52 21.36 2.08
C LYS A 183 25.66 22.77 1.48
N GLY A 184 25.10 23.79 2.13
CA GLY A 184 25.29 25.21 1.76
C GLY A 184 26.70 25.72 2.05
N LYS A 185 27.30 25.35 3.19
CA LYS A 185 28.67 25.74 3.56
C LYS A 185 29.75 25.10 2.68
N ASN A 186 29.55 23.84 2.25
CA ASN A 186 30.46 23.19 1.29
C ASN A 186 30.37 23.75 -0.14
N GLY A 187 29.36 24.56 -0.46
CA GLY A 187 29.26 25.26 -1.74
C GLY A 187 30.05 26.57 -1.81
N VAL A 188 30.31 27.20 -0.66
CA VAL A 188 31.00 28.51 -0.59
C VAL A 188 32.52 28.36 -0.46
N LEU A 189 33.02 27.20 0.00
CA LEU A 189 34.46 26.93 0.18
C LEU A 189 35.17 26.34 -1.05
N ARG A 190 34.51 26.26 -2.21
CA ARG A 190 35.11 25.71 -3.46
C ARG A 190 35.30 26.73 -4.59
N THR A 191 35.18 28.02 -4.31
CA THR A 191 35.48 29.10 -5.27
C THR A 191 36.43 30.13 -4.65
N SER A 192 37.62 29.69 -4.26
CA SER A 192 38.77 30.56 -3.98
C SER A 192 40.00 29.68 -3.79
N GLU A 193 40.59 29.28 -4.90
CA GLU A 193 42.04 29.18 -5.20
C GLU A 193 42.26 28.42 -6.52
#